data_AF-A0A1B8Y163-F1
#
_entry.id   AF-A0A1B8Y163-F1
#
_cell.length_a   1.000
_cell.length_b   1.000
_cell.length_c   1.000
_cell.angle_alpha   90.00
_cell.angle_beta   90.00
_cell.angle_gamma   90.00
#
_symmetry.space_group_name_H-M   'P 1'
#
loop_
_entity.id
_entity.type
_entity.pdbx_description
1 polymer ?
#
loop_
_entity_poly.entity_id
_entity_poly.type
_entity_poly.pdbx_seq_one_letter_code
_entity_poly.pdbx_strand_id
1 'polypeptide(L)'
;MTWVRTQQVSMESISELGLEKTTVQGECINHLGVWCLRSVGLYSVGGQHNVHSRFLTRLSAMATLGLLLLALINGALAKVSPSFSDCRGQFYASAPPVGFDSLSSQITPICQMYETNNNPFFASLYHKVNHYPLYSAYILDTRPGDTTGSDQTFRLEPQLVDTRLPRQIMLQPDTESAIRSLGFTGTAADHIKKVQAINSDYTGSNYHKGHLNPNADHPAGAGQLVTYTLTNVAPMHGPLNSGAWRNNEMRVRNIAAGCGKMHVITG
;
A
#
# COMPACT_ATOMS: atom_id res chain seq x y z
N MET A 1 -18.48 -28.62 5.14
CA MET A 1 -17.81 -27.31 5.27
C MET A 1 -17.34 -26.91 3.89
N THR A 2 -17.90 -25.83 3.36
CA THR A 2 -17.87 -25.51 1.92
C THR A 2 -16.68 -24.61 1.61
N TRP A 3 -15.97 -24.92 0.52
CA TRP A 3 -14.81 -24.14 0.08
C TRP A 3 -15.24 -22.75 -0.38
N VAL A 4 -14.76 -21.70 0.29
CA VAL A 4 -14.80 -20.34 -0.28
C VAL A 4 -13.68 -20.25 -1.30
N ARG A 5 -14.05 -20.36 -2.58
CA ARG A 5 -13.12 -20.20 -3.71
C ARG A 5 -12.71 -18.73 -3.79
N THR A 6 -11.51 -18.40 -3.33
CA THR A 6 -10.92 -17.06 -3.50
C THR A 6 -10.85 -16.76 -4.99
N GLN A 7 -11.65 -15.80 -5.44
CA GLN A 7 -11.72 -15.41 -6.84
C GLN A 7 -11.18 -13.99 -6.93
N GLN A 8 -9.92 -13.88 -7.33
CA GLN A 8 -9.29 -12.61 -7.69
C GLN A 8 -10.05 -12.06 -8.90
N VAL A 9 -10.72 -10.92 -8.73
CA VAL A 9 -11.41 -10.20 -9.81
C VAL A 9 -10.73 -8.85 -9.98
N SER A 10 -10.04 -8.68 -11.11
CA SER A 10 -9.57 -7.38 -11.57
C SER A 10 -10.76 -6.60 -12.14
N MET A 11 -10.93 -5.34 -11.73
CA MET A 11 -11.88 -4.44 -12.39
C MET A 11 -11.20 -3.63 -13.48
N GLU A 12 -11.87 -3.50 -14.62
CA GLU A 12 -11.45 -2.62 -15.71
C GLU A 12 -12.39 -1.43 -15.77
N SER A 13 -11.93 -0.26 -15.35
CA SER A 13 -12.55 1.01 -15.71
C SER A 13 -12.06 1.41 -17.10
N ILE A 14 -12.91 1.26 -18.11
CA ILE A 14 -12.68 1.88 -19.42
C ILE A 14 -12.94 3.38 -19.26
N SER A 15 -11.88 4.14 -18.99
CA SER A 15 -11.80 5.50 -19.53
C SER A 15 -11.44 5.39 -21.02
N GLU A 16 -11.90 6.33 -21.85
CA GLU A 16 -11.65 6.34 -23.31
C GLU A 16 -10.16 6.53 -23.67
N LEU A 17 -9.27 6.56 -22.68
CA LEU A 17 -7.81 6.72 -22.79
C LEU A 17 -7.01 5.52 -22.23
N GLY A 18 -7.68 4.48 -21.71
CA GLY A 18 -7.09 3.14 -21.55
C GLY A 18 -5.95 2.94 -20.54
N LEU A 19 -5.74 3.85 -19.57
CA LEU A 19 -4.55 3.83 -18.69
C LEU A 19 -4.80 3.86 -17.17
N GLU A 20 -6.04 3.95 -16.69
CA GLU A 20 -6.35 3.92 -15.24
C GLU A 20 -7.22 2.70 -14.88
N LYS A 21 -6.60 1.65 -14.33
CA LYS A 21 -7.29 0.53 -13.68
C LYS A 21 -7.04 0.58 -12.17
N THR A 22 -7.95 1.20 -11.42
CA THR A 22 -7.89 1.16 -9.95
C THR A 22 -8.78 0.06 -9.40
N THR A 23 -8.24 -0.79 -8.52
CA THR A 23 -8.91 -1.92 -7.87
C THR A 23 -8.89 -1.74 -6.36
N VAL A 24 -10.02 -2.03 -5.70
CA VAL A 24 -10.10 -2.09 -4.23
C VAL A 24 -10.63 -3.44 -3.81
N GLN A 25 -9.90 -4.11 -2.92
CA GLN A 25 -10.26 -5.39 -2.32
C GLN A 25 -10.36 -5.20 -0.81
N GLY A 26 -11.48 -5.62 -0.22
CA GLY A 26 -11.71 -5.54 1.22
C GLY A 26 -12.00 -6.91 1.83
N GLU A 27 -11.39 -7.21 2.98
CA GLU A 27 -11.66 -8.42 3.76
C GLU A 27 -12.13 -8.03 5.16
N CYS A 28 -13.43 -8.21 5.40
CA CYS A 28 -14.15 -7.88 6.62
C CYS A 28 -14.20 -9.10 7.55
N ILE A 29 -13.79 -8.93 8.80
CA ILE A 29 -13.79 -9.97 9.83
C ILE A 29 -14.83 -9.58 10.89
N ASN A 30 -15.80 -10.47 11.09
CA ASN A 30 -16.89 -10.32 12.06
C ASN A 30 -16.98 -11.51 13.02
N HIS A 31 -17.73 -11.34 14.12
CA HIS A 31 -18.00 -12.42 15.09
C HIS A 31 -18.61 -13.69 14.47
N LEU A 32 -19.18 -13.59 13.27
CA LEU A 32 -19.79 -14.69 12.51
C LEU A 32 -18.88 -15.27 11.41
N GLY A 33 -17.68 -14.72 11.18
CA GLY A 33 -16.74 -15.17 10.14
C GLY A 33 -16.22 -14.05 9.23
N VAL A 34 -15.55 -14.45 8.15
CA VAL A 34 -14.90 -13.56 7.18
C VAL A 34 -15.77 -13.35 5.95
N TRP A 35 -15.89 -12.09 5.52
CA TRP A 35 -16.64 -11.63 4.36
C TRP A 35 -15.72 -10.83 3.43
N CYS A 36 -15.53 -11.30 2.20
CA CYS A 36 -14.81 -10.52 1.19
C CYS A 36 -15.78 -9.51 0.55
N LEU A 37 -15.44 -8.23 0.63
CA LEU A 37 -16.09 -7.18 -0.15
C LEU A 37 -15.63 -7.31 -1.60
N ARG A 38 -16.52 -7.86 -2.44
CA ARG A 38 -16.46 -7.60 -3.88
C ARG A 38 -17.04 -6.21 -4.15
N SER A 39 -16.25 -5.34 -4.75
CA SER A 39 -16.77 -4.18 -5.46
C SER A 39 -17.74 -4.64 -6.57
N VAL A 40 -18.87 -3.95 -6.70
CA VAL A 40 -19.92 -4.29 -7.67
C VAL A 40 -19.91 -3.26 -8.79
N GLY A 41 -19.79 -3.73 -10.03
CA GLY A 41 -19.98 -2.95 -11.26
C GLY A 41 -20.58 -3.81 -12.38
N LEU A 42 -21.86 -3.55 -12.70
CA LEU A 42 -22.67 -3.90 -13.89
C LEU A 42 -22.72 -5.37 -14.40
N TYR A 43 -23.91 -5.78 -14.85
CA TYR A 43 -24.24 -7.14 -15.31
C TYR A 43 -23.99 -7.36 -16.81
N SER A 44 -23.51 -8.55 -17.20
CA SER A 44 -24.14 -9.42 -18.22
C SER A 44 -23.55 -10.85 -18.23
N VAL A 45 -24.02 -11.71 -19.13
CA VAL A 45 -24.20 -13.17 -18.93
C VAL A 45 -23.20 -14.07 -19.68
N GLY A 46 -22.81 -15.20 -19.06
CA GLY A 46 -22.66 -16.49 -19.78
C GLY A 46 -21.38 -17.31 -19.55
N GLY A 47 -21.54 -18.64 -19.39
CA GLY A 47 -20.47 -19.64 -19.59
C GLY A 47 -20.04 -20.45 -18.36
N GLN A 48 -20.56 -21.68 -18.22
CA GLN A 48 -19.98 -22.71 -17.32
C GLN A 48 -18.87 -23.49 -18.04
N HIS A 49 -17.88 -24.01 -17.29
CA HIS A 49 -17.35 -25.37 -17.49
C HIS A 49 -16.70 -25.91 -16.19
N ASN A 50 -16.79 -27.22 -15.97
CA ASN A 50 -16.25 -27.96 -14.82
C ASN A 50 -15.04 -28.82 -15.23
N VAL A 51 -14.03 -28.94 -14.37
CA VAL A 51 -13.12 -30.11 -14.31
C VAL A 51 -12.78 -30.41 -12.84
N HIS A 52 -12.69 -31.71 -12.51
CA HIS A 52 -12.35 -32.27 -11.20
C HIS A 52 -11.04 -33.06 -11.30
N SER A 53 -10.13 -33.01 -10.31
CA SER A 53 -9.60 -34.18 -9.57
C SER A 53 -8.47 -33.79 -8.59
N ARG A 54 -8.05 -34.73 -7.73
CA ARG A 54 -7.20 -34.57 -6.54
C ARG A 54 -5.87 -35.32 -6.65
N PHE A 55 -4.87 -34.99 -5.82
CA PHE A 55 -3.90 -35.96 -5.27
C PHE A 55 -3.28 -35.51 -3.92
N LEU A 56 -2.55 -36.41 -3.24
CA LEU A 56 -2.05 -36.34 -1.84
C LEU A 56 -0.52 -36.68 -1.79
N THR A 57 0.27 -36.55 -0.70
CA THR A 57 -0.07 -36.64 0.74
C THR A 57 0.76 -35.71 1.67
N ARG A 58 1.88 -36.18 2.26
CA ARG A 58 2.78 -35.51 3.23
C ARG A 58 4.14 -36.22 3.29
N LEU A 59 5.20 -35.51 3.70
CA LEU A 59 6.43 -35.94 4.44
C LEU A 59 7.34 -34.67 4.54
N SER A 60 8.24 -34.44 5.50
CA SER A 60 8.39 -34.84 6.92
C SER A 60 9.42 -33.89 7.57
N ALA A 61 9.45 -33.77 8.90
CA ALA A 61 10.31 -32.80 9.61
C ALA A 61 11.81 -33.13 9.59
N MET A 62 12.68 -32.12 9.42
CA MET A 62 14.06 -32.03 9.96
C MET A 62 14.67 -30.64 9.65
N ALA A 63 14.49 -29.63 10.53
CA ALA A 63 15.20 -28.33 10.44
C ALA A 63 15.00 -27.43 11.70
N THR A 64 15.47 -27.84 12.89
CA THR A 64 15.27 -27.05 14.14
C THR A 64 16.54 -26.72 14.95
N LEU A 65 17.74 -27.11 14.50
CA LEU A 65 18.99 -26.87 15.24
C LEU A 65 19.99 -25.91 14.58
N GLY A 66 19.65 -25.29 13.44
CA GLY A 66 20.52 -24.34 12.72
C GLY A 66 20.16 -22.85 12.89
N LEU A 67 19.04 -22.53 13.55
CA LEU A 67 18.44 -21.18 13.53
C LEU A 67 18.83 -20.27 14.72
N LEU A 68 19.58 -20.77 15.70
CA LEU A 68 19.89 -20.05 16.95
C LEU A 68 21.22 -19.28 16.94
N LEU A 69 22.02 -19.35 15.88
CA LEU A 69 23.31 -18.63 15.76
C LEU A 69 23.29 -17.45 14.78
N LEU A 70 22.15 -17.17 14.12
CA LEU A 70 21.96 -16.00 13.26
C LEU A 70 21.29 -14.81 13.99
N ALA A 71 20.92 -14.98 15.27
CA ALA A 71 20.16 -13.99 16.05
C ALA A 71 21.00 -12.83 16.64
N LEU A 72 22.28 -12.67 16.24
CA LEU A 72 23.18 -11.64 16.76
C LEU A 72 23.52 -10.52 15.76
N ILE A 73 22.89 -10.49 14.59
CA ILE A 73 22.96 -9.32 13.68
C ILE A 73 21.75 -8.42 13.94
N ASN A 74 21.82 -7.60 14.99
CA ASN A 74 20.85 -6.53 15.25
C ASN A 74 21.01 -5.38 14.23
N GLY A 75 20.72 -5.65 12.96
CA GLY A 75 20.67 -4.69 11.86
C GLY A 75 19.35 -3.92 11.81
N ALA A 76 18.93 -3.32 12.92
CA ALA A 76 17.66 -2.61 13.04
C ALA A 76 17.67 -1.20 12.37
N LEU A 77 18.09 -1.11 11.10
CA LEU A 77 18.31 0.16 10.38
C LEU A 77 18.06 0.06 8.85
N ALA A 78 16.80 -0.17 8.47
CA ALA A 78 16.17 0.18 7.18
C ALA A 78 14.66 -0.17 7.25
N LYS A 79 13.80 0.33 6.35
CA LYS A 79 12.42 -0.18 6.17
C LYS A 79 11.77 -0.01 4.79
N VAL A 80 12.61 0.04 3.76
CA VAL A 80 12.39 -0.95 2.69
C VAL A 80 12.37 -2.32 3.38
N SER A 81 11.22 -3.00 3.36
CA SER A 81 10.96 -4.20 4.17
C SER A 81 10.89 -5.42 3.25
N PRO A 82 11.92 -6.28 3.20
CA PRO A 82 11.91 -7.48 2.38
C PRO A 82 10.67 -8.33 2.65
N SER A 83 9.86 -8.57 1.62
CA SER A 83 8.61 -9.36 1.71
C SER A 83 7.64 -8.88 2.80
N PHE A 84 7.64 -7.57 3.08
CA PHE A 84 6.83 -6.89 4.11
C PHE A 84 6.99 -7.48 5.51
N SER A 85 8.16 -8.04 5.86
CA SER A 85 8.43 -8.76 7.11
C SER A 85 7.86 -8.09 8.36
N ASP A 86 7.85 -6.76 8.39
CA ASP A 86 7.46 -5.94 9.53
C ASP A 86 6.02 -5.42 9.52
N CYS A 87 5.36 -5.39 8.35
CA CYS A 87 4.00 -4.89 8.18
C CYS A 87 3.02 -5.97 7.70
N ARG A 88 3.39 -7.25 7.81
CA ARG A 88 2.50 -8.37 7.45
C ARG A 88 1.12 -8.28 8.11
N GLY A 89 1.02 -7.77 9.33
CA GLY A 89 -0.24 -7.57 10.03
C GLY A 89 -1.24 -6.63 9.33
N GLN A 90 -0.80 -5.83 8.35
CA GLN A 90 -1.69 -4.99 7.53
C GLN A 90 -2.45 -5.79 6.47
N PHE A 91 -1.91 -6.93 6.05
CA PHE A 91 -2.55 -7.82 5.09
C PHE A 91 -3.48 -8.81 5.78
N TYR A 92 -4.61 -9.15 5.14
CA TYR A 92 -5.44 -10.25 5.60
C TYR A 92 -4.63 -11.55 5.66
N ALA A 93 -4.84 -12.33 6.73
CA ALA A 93 -4.09 -13.55 7.03
C ALA A 93 -2.54 -13.41 6.99
N SER A 94 -1.99 -12.19 7.11
CA SER A 94 -0.56 -11.91 6.92
C SER A 94 0.00 -12.30 5.55
N ALA A 95 -0.84 -12.30 4.51
CA ALA A 95 -0.52 -12.73 3.15
C ALA A 95 -0.54 -11.54 2.15
N PRO A 96 0.62 -10.99 1.75
CA PRO A 96 0.70 -9.99 0.69
C PRO A 96 0.28 -10.54 -0.69
N PRO A 97 -0.28 -9.70 -1.58
CA PRO A 97 -0.49 -10.04 -2.99
C PRO A 97 0.78 -10.56 -3.68
N VAL A 98 0.62 -11.63 -4.46
CA VAL A 98 1.67 -12.32 -5.23
C VAL A 98 1.55 -12.06 -6.74
N GLY A 99 2.55 -12.46 -7.52
CA GLY A 99 2.54 -12.32 -8.99
C GLY A 99 3.38 -11.17 -9.55
N PHE A 100 4.26 -10.58 -8.73
CA PHE A 100 5.15 -9.47 -9.11
C PHE A 100 6.60 -9.90 -9.36
N ASP A 101 6.88 -11.20 -9.50
CA ASP A 101 8.24 -11.76 -9.54
C ASP A 101 9.07 -11.22 -10.72
N SER A 102 8.43 -10.99 -11.87
CA SER A 102 9.03 -10.35 -13.06
C SER A 102 9.41 -8.88 -12.85
N LEU A 103 8.84 -8.22 -11.83
CA LEU A 103 9.13 -6.83 -11.45
C LEU A 103 10.00 -6.74 -10.18
N SER A 104 10.49 -7.86 -9.65
CA SER A 104 11.25 -7.94 -8.39
C SER A 104 12.44 -6.97 -8.29
N SER A 105 13.11 -6.66 -9.41
CA SER A 105 14.20 -5.68 -9.47
C SER A 105 13.72 -4.22 -9.52
N GLN A 106 12.45 -3.97 -9.87
CA GLN A 106 11.83 -2.66 -10.09
C GLN A 106 10.88 -2.24 -8.95
N ILE A 107 10.44 -3.18 -8.13
CA ILE A 107 9.56 -2.93 -6.99
C ILE A 107 10.33 -2.84 -5.66
N THR A 108 9.75 -2.11 -4.72
CA THR A 108 10.24 -1.94 -3.36
C THR A 108 9.06 -2.10 -2.41
N PRO A 109 9.03 -3.14 -1.55
CA PRO A 109 8.03 -3.23 -0.49
C PRO A 109 8.41 -2.28 0.65
N ILE A 110 7.48 -1.40 1.04
CA ILE A 110 7.67 -0.37 2.06
C ILE A 110 6.66 -0.61 3.19
N CYS A 111 7.13 -0.53 4.44
CA CYS A 111 6.26 -0.49 5.61
C CYS A 111 6.20 0.94 6.13
N GLN A 112 5.02 1.55 6.08
CA GLN A 112 4.81 2.98 6.26
C GLN A 112 4.62 3.33 7.74
N MET A 113 5.45 4.23 8.27
CA MET A 113 5.59 4.47 9.73
C MET A 113 5.81 5.95 10.05
N TYR A 114 5.16 6.45 11.12
CA TYR A 114 5.35 7.83 11.60
C TYR A 114 6.42 7.93 12.72
N GLU A 115 6.47 6.95 13.63
CA GLU A 115 7.28 7.00 14.86
C GLU A 115 8.31 5.86 14.94
N THR A 116 9.15 5.89 15.98
CA THR A 116 10.09 4.83 16.33
C THR A 116 9.43 3.55 16.85
N ASN A 117 8.16 3.62 17.24
CA ASN A 117 7.37 2.46 17.66
C ASN A 117 7.18 1.48 16.49
N ASN A 118 7.42 0.19 16.73
CA ASN A 118 7.50 -0.85 15.69
C ASN A 118 6.15 -1.22 15.00
N ASN A 119 5.12 -0.36 15.09
CA ASN A 119 3.81 -0.60 14.49
C ASN A 119 3.62 0.25 13.21
N PRO A 120 3.63 -0.35 12.01
CA PRO A 120 3.41 0.37 10.76
C PRO A 120 1.91 0.64 10.55
N PHE A 121 1.58 1.79 9.96
CA PHE A 121 0.19 2.19 9.67
C PHE A 121 -0.36 1.47 8.43
N PHE A 122 0.48 1.24 7.43
CA PHE A 122 0.13 0.51 6.21
C PHE A 122 1.39 -0.05 5.52
N ALA A 123 1.17 -0.81 4.46
CA ALA A 123 2.21 -1.31 3.56
C ALA A 123 1.98 -0.71 2.17
N SER A 124 3.04 -0.46 1.40
CA SER A 124 2.95 -0.06 -0.01
C SER A 124 3.95 -0.83 -0.86
N LEU A 125 3.52 -1.37 -2.00
CA LEU A 125 4.42 -1.96 -2.99
C LEU A 125 4.75 -0.89 -4.04
N TYR A 126 5.96 -0.31 -3.99
CA TYR A 126 6.32 0.85 -4.78
C TYR A 126 7.13 0.51 -6.04
N HIS A 127 6.76 1.01 -7.21
CA HIS A 127 7.49 0.77 -8.47
C HIS A 127 8.57 1.85 -8.69
N LYS A 128 9.77 1.66 -8.14
CA LYS A 128 10.85 2.68 -8.10
C LYS A 128 11.39 3.15 -9.46
N VAL A 129 10.98 2.53 -10.57
CA VAL A 129 11.33 2.93 -11.95
C VAL A 129 10.27 3.86 -12.57
N ASN A 130 8.99 3.68 -12.19
CA ASN A 130 7.88 4.47 -12.74
C ASN A 130 7.26 5.41 -11.68
N HIS A 131 7.76 5.34 -10.45
CA HIS A 131 7.52 6.26 -9.35
C HIS A 131 6.09 6.32 -8.79
N TYR A 132 5.29 5.26 -8.99
CA TYR A 132 3.98 5.09 -8.36
C TYR A 132 3.89 3.80 -7.53
N PRO A 133 3.02 3.73 -6.50
CA PRO A 133 2.65 2.49 -5.83
C PRO A 133 1.77 1.59 -6.70
N LEU A 134 2.11 0.31 -6.77
CA LEU A 134 1.30 -0.76 -7.37
C LEU A 134 0.12 -1.15 -6.47
N TYR A 135 0.29 -1.00 -5.15
CA TYR A 135 -0.80 -1.00 -4.19
C TYR A 135 -0.37 -0.39 -2.85
N SER A 136 -1.36 0.01 -2.04
CA SER A 136 -1.27 0.16 -0.59
C SER A 136 -2.20 -0.86 0.10
N ALA A 137 -1.77 -1.38 1.25
CA ALA A 137 -2.51 -2.36 2.05
C ALA A 137 -2.55 -1.95 3.52
N TYR A 138 -3.74 -1.90 4.12
CA TYR A 138 -3.96 -1.31 5.43
C TYR A 138 -5.16 -1.93 6.16
N ILE A 139 -5.20 -1.78 7.49
CA ILE A 139 -6.42 -1.97 8.27
C ILE A 139 -7.16 -0.63 8.29
N LEU A 140 -8.40 -0.61 7.78
CA LEU A 140 -9.25 0.58 7.76
C LEU A 140 -9.79 0.86 9.17
N ASP A 141 -9.62 2.10 9.64
CA ASP A 141 -10.08 2.57 10.94
C ASP A 141 -11.09 3.71 10.77
N THR A 142 -12.37 3.43 11.06
CA THR A 142 -13.46 4.41 10.91
C THR A 142 -13.59 5.39 12.09
N ARG A 143 -12.67 5.38 13.06
CA ARG A 143 -12.66 6.41 14.11
C ARG A 143 -12.45 7.79 13.46
N PRO A 144 -13.05 8.88 14.01
CA PRO A 144 -12.95 10.20 13.41
C PRO A 144 -11.50 10.62 13.13
N GLY A 145 -11.18 10.77 11.84
CA GLY A 145 -9.99 11.47 11.38
C GLY A 145 -10.12 12.97 11.63
N ASP A 146 -9.00 13.69 11.69
CA ASP A 146 -9.05 15.15 11.69
C ASP A 146 -9.41 15.66 10.28
N THR A 147 -9.97 16.86 10.22
CA THR A 147 -10.30 17.63 9.01
C THR A 147 -9.07 18.26 8.34
N THR A 148 -7.86 17.93 8.78
CA THR A 148 -6.56 18.46 8.33
C THR A 148 -6.17 18.01 6.91
N GLY A 149 -7.01 18.33 5.92
CA GLY A 149 -6.73 18.14 4.51
C GLY A 149 -6.14 19.36 3.80
N SER A 150 -6.16 20.54 4.43
CA SER A 150 -5.75 21.81 3.80
C SER A 150 -4.24 22.08 3.85
N ASP A 151 -3.57 21.66 4.91
CA ASP A 151 -2.22 22.16 5.27
C ASP A 151 -1.13 21.07 5.16
N GLN A 152 -1.45 19.91 4.56
CA GLN A 152 -0.54 18.77 4.50
C GLN A 152 0.29 18.75 3.21
N THR A 153 1.56 19.13 3.31
CA THR A 153 2.55 18.94 2.25
C THR A 153 2.82 17.45 2.01
N PHE A 154 2.88 17.04 0.75
CA PHE A 154 3.28 15.67 0.40
C PHE A 154 4.78 15.44 0.61
N ARG A 155 5.11 14.32 1.24
CA ARG A 155 6.44 14.01 1.77
C ARG A 155 7.09 12.87 1.00
N LEU A 156 8.43 12.87 1.00
CA LEU A 156 9.24 11.85 0.33
C LEU A 156 9.54 10.72 1.31
N GLU A 157 9.81 9.52 0.81
CA GLU A 157 10.33 8.41 1.62
C GLU A 157 11.87 8.49 1.64
N PRO A 158 12.53 8.87 2.75
CA PRO A 158 13.98 9.01 2.79
C PRO A 158 14.69 7.69 2.48
N GLN A 159 14.10 6.55 2.87
CA GLN A 159 14.74 5.24 2.79
C GLN A 159 14.76 4.65 1.37
N LEU A 160 14.08 5.30 0.40
CA LEU A 160 14.27 5.05 -1.03
C LEU A 160 15.53 5.74 -1.59
N VAL A 161 15.97 6.85 -0.98
CA VAL A 161 17.17 7.59 -1.39
C VAL A 161 18.42 6.88 -0.85
N ASP A 162 18.45 6.63 0.46
CA ASP A 162 19.46 5.81 1.14
C ASP A 162 18.83 5.17 2.37
N THR A 163 18.93 3.84 2.47
CA THR A 163 18.31 3.04 3.54
C THR A 163 18.76 3.41 4.96
N ARG A 164 19.90 4.10 5.08
CA ARG A 164 20.49 4.58 6.34
C ARG A 164 19.85 5.89 6.82
N LEU A 165 19.04 6.57 6.01
CA LEU A 165 18.44 7.84 6.40
C LEU A 165 17.42 7.69 7.54
N PRO A 166 17.49 8.56 8.57
CA PRO A 166 16.50 8.62 9.64
C PRO A 166 15.06 8.82 9.11
N ARG A 167 14.12 8.00 9.58
CA ARG A 167 12.69 8.10 9.23
C ARG A 167 12.11 9.46 9.62
N GLN A 168 12.65 10.08 10.66
CA GLN A 168 12.26 11.41 11.15
C GLN A 168 12.44 12.52 10.08
N ILE A 169 13.24 12.31 9.04
CA ILE A 169 13.33 13.24 7.90
C ILE A 169 11.98 13.32 7.16
N MET A 170 11.23 12.22 7.08
CA MET A 170 9.87 12.18 6.53
C MET A 170 8.88 13.05 7.32
N LEU A 171 9.22 13.51 8.53
CA LEU A 171 8.37 14.42 9.32
C LEU A 171 8.58 15.90 8.94
N GLN A 172 9.63 16.21 8.19
CA GLN A 172 9.94 17.58 7.78
C GLN A 172 8.89 18.06 6.76
N PRO A 173 8.32 19.29 6.93
CA PRO A 173 7.35 19.85 5.98
C PRO A 173 7.88 19.93 4.55
N ASP A 174 9.18 20.20 4.39
CA ASP A 174 9.92 20.02 3.14
C ASP A 174 10.96 18.90 3.31
N THR A 175 10.48 17.67 3.13
CA THR A 175 11.31 16.46 3.17
C THR A 175 12.38 16.47 2.08
N GLU A 176 12.13 17.08 0.92
CA GLU A 176 13.07 17.07 -0.19
C GLU A 176 14.29 17.94 0.12
N SER A 177 14.09 19.18 0.58
CA SER A 177 15.18 20.05 1.04
C SER A 177 15.91 19.46 2.24
N ALA A 178 15.20 18.78 3.15
CA ALA A 178 15.81 18.10 4.30
C ALA A 178 16.70 16.90 3.91
N ILE A 179 16.39 16.18 2.82
CA ILE A 179 17.29 15.15 2.27
C ILE A 179 18.46 15.80 1.53
N ARG A 180 18.21 16.86 0.75
CA ARG A 180 19.25 17.58 -0.03
C ARG A 180 20.30 18.23 0.87
N SER A 181 19.93 18.74 2.04
CA SER A 181 20.85 19.41 2.98
C SER A 181 21.86 18.47 3.66
N LEU A 182 21.67 17.14 3.56
CA LEU A 182 22.61 16.15 4.10
C LEU A 182 23.91 16.00 3.29
N GLY A 183 24.11 16.82 2.25
CA GLY A 183 25.42 17.01 1.63
C GLY A 183 25.87 15.86 0.73
N PHE A 184 24.94 15.12 0.12
CA PHE A 184 25.28 14.12 -0.91
C PHE A 184 26.01 14.78 -2.09
N THR A 185 27.32 14.51 -2.22
CA THR A 185 28.20 15.20 -3.17
C THR A 185 28.09 14.65 -4.60
N GLY A 186 27.57 15.49 -5.52
CA GLY A 186 27.54 15.22 -6.96
C GLY A 186 26.45 14.24 -7.42
N THR A 187 25.72 14.56 -8.49
CA THR A 187 24.59 13.79 -9.09
C THR A 187 23.43 13.40 -8.15
N ALA A 188 23.55 13.58 -6.84
CA ALA A 188 22.55 13.18 -5.85
C ALA A 188 21.29 14.05 -5.83
N ALA A 189 21.38 15.28 -6.37
CA ALA A 189 20.23 16.12 -6.64
C ALA A 189 19.22 15.45 -7.60
N ASP A 190 19.72 14.59 -8.50
CA ASP A 190 18.92 13.78 -9.43
C ASP A 190 18.61 12.39 -8.85
N HIS A 191 19.40 11.90 -7.88
CA HIS A 191 19.19 10.57 -7.29
C HIS A 191 17.81 10.45 -6.62
N ILE A 192 17.34 11.51 -5.95
CA ILE A 192 15.97 11.56 -5.42
C ILE A 192 14.94 11.29 -6.53
N LYS A 193 15.03 12.01 -7.66
CA LYS A 193 14.13 11.85 -8.82
C LYS A 193 14.31 10.53 -9.57
N LYS A 194 15.42 9.81 -9.37
CA LYS A 194 15.66 8.49 -9.99
C LYS A 194 14.97 7.37 -9.23
N VAL A 195 14.76 7.51 -7.92
CA VAL A 195 14.25 6.44 -7.04
C VAL A 195 12.79 6.62 -6.61
N GLN A 196 12.27 7.86 -6.66
CA GLN A 196 10.89 8.16 -6.30
C GLN A 196 10.36 9.42 -6.99
N ALA A 197 9.04 9.55 -7.01
CA ALA A 197 8.35 10.76 -7.43
C ALA A 197 8.62 11.88 -6.44
N ILE A 198 8.66 13.11 -6.94
CA ILE A 198 8.76 14.31 -6.13
C ILE A 198 7.59 15.26 -6.39
N ASN A 199 7.47 16.30 -5.57
CA ASN A 199 6.33 17.22 -5.63
C ASN A 199 6.19 17.91 -6.99
N SER A 200 7.31 18.21 -7.68
CA SER A 200 7.29 18.89 -8.98
C SER A 200 6.68 18.06 -10.11
N ASP A 201 6.69 16.73 -10.01
CA ASP A 201 6.29 15.86 -11.13
C ASP A 201 4.77 15.89 -11.35
N TYR A 202 4.04 16.29 -10.31
CA TYR A 202 2.59 16.53 -10.36
C TYR A 202 2.24 17.99 -10.74
N THR A 203 3.14 18.94 -10.49
CA THR A 203 2.90 20.38 -10.73
C THR A 203 2.74 20.65 -12.22
N GLY A 204 1.55 21.08 -12.66
CA GLY A 204 1.23 21.33 -14.07
C GLY A 204 0.97 20.06 -14.90
N SER A 205 0.93 18.88 -14.29
CA SER A 205 0.73 17.59 -14.99
C SER A 205 -0.72 17.31 -15.43
N ASN A 206 -1.69 18.07 -14.91
CA ASN A 206 -3.15 17.77 -14.92
C ASN A 206 -3.58 16.53 -14.11
N TYR A 207 -2.66 15.82 -13.47
CA TYR A 207 -2.96 14.71 -12.57
C TYR A 207 -2.93 15.15 -11.10
N HIS A 208 -3.86 14.63 -10.32
CA HIS A 208 -3.86 14.78 -8.87
C HIS A 208 -2.97 13.72 -8.22
N LYS A 209 -2.49 14.00 -7.00
CA LYS A 209 -1.89 13.02 -6.09
C LYS A 209 -3.02 12.19 -5.47
N GLY A 210 -3.49 11.18 -6.20
CA GLY A 210 -4.60 10.31 -5.78
C GLY A 210 -4.12 9.32 -4.72
N HIS A 211 -4.68 9.40 -3.51
CA HIS A 211 -4.32 8.50 -2.41
C HIS A 211 -4.80 7.07 -2.67
N LEU A 212 -3.92 6.09 -2.51
CA LEU A 212 -4.33 4.69 -2.47
C LEU A 212 -4.85 4.31 -1.08
N ASN A 213 -4.09 4.59 -0.01
CA ASN A 213 -4.61 4.56 1.37
C ASN A 213 -5.14 5.97 1.73
N PRO A 214 -6.47 6.18 1.87
CA PRO A 214 -7.05 7.51 2.08
C PRO A 214 -6.78 8.09 3.46
N ASN A 215 -6.56 9.41 3.53
CA ASN A 215 -6.47 10.15 4.80
C ASN A 215 -7.73 9.98 5.70
N ALA A 216 -8.89 9.71 5.11
CA ALA A 216 -10.16 9.54 5.84
C ALA A 216 -10.36 8.13 6.44
N ASP A 217 -9.43 7.20 6.20
CA ASP A 217 -9.46 5.82 6.68
C ASP A 217 -8.54 5.62 7.92
N HIS A 218 -8.02 6.73 8.47
CA HIS A 218 -7.17 6.78 9.67
C HIS A 218 -7.72 7.78 10.70
N PRO A 219 -7.58 7.51 12.01
CA PRO A 219 -7.90 8.48 13.05
C PRO A 219 -6.92 9.65 13.05
N ALA A 220 -7.32 10.74 13.71
CA ALA A 220 -6.53 11.96 13.85
C ALA A 220 -5.07 11.69 14.29
N GLY A 221 -4.11 12.32 13.59
CA GLY A 221 -2.69 12.32 13.94
C GLY A 221 -1.81 11.46 13.02
N ALA A 222 -0.96 10.63 13.61
CA ALA A 222 0.16 9.97 12.92
C ALA A 222 -0.23 9.20 11.65
N GLY A 223 -1.32 8.41 11.67
CA GLY A 223 -1.73 7.61 10.51
C GLY A 223 -2.07 8.46 9.28
N GLN A 224 -2.86 9.52 9.51
CA GLN A 224 -3.19 10.54 8.52
C GLN A 224 -1.94 11.19 7.91
N LEU A 225 -0.97 11.58 8.75
CA LEU A 225 0.25 12.25 8.28
C LEU A 225 1.11 11.36 7.34
N VAL A 226 1.09 10.04 7.53
CA VAL A 226 1.82 9.08 6.67
C VAL A 226 1.10 8.81 5.34
N THR A 227 -0.22 9.03 5.24
CA THR A 227 -0.93 8.87 3.95
C THR A 227 -0.45 9.89 2.91
N TYR A 228 0.05 11.05 3.35
CA TYR A 228 0.65 12.09 2.52
C TYR A 228 2.09 11.80 2.05
N THR A 229 2.55 10.55 2.09
CA THR A 229 3.80 10.14 1.41
C THR A 229 3.56 9.97 -0.08
N LEU A 230 4.49 10.41 -0.94
CA LEU A 230 4.39 10.22 -2.40
C LEU A 230 4.44 8.73 -2.80
N THR A 231 4.96 7.88 -1.92
CA THR A 231 4.89 6.42 -2.03
C THR A 231 3.50 5.81 -1.80
N ASN A 232 2.50 6.62 -1.44
CA ASN A 232 1.10 6.24 -1.28
C ASN A 232 0.17 6.87 -2.32
N VAL A 233 0.69 7.66 -3.26
CA VAL A 233 -0.13 8.32 -4.29
C VAL A 233 0.23 7.90 -5.71
N ALA A 234 -0.80 7.69 -6.51
CA ALA A 234 -0.69 7.52 -7.95
C ALA A 234 -1.11 8.82 -8.67
N PRO A 235 -0.59 9.09 -9.88
CA PRO A 235 -1.19 10.08 -10.78
C PRO A 235 -2.62 9.64 -11.09
N MET A 236 -3.60 10.48 -10.73
CA MET A 236 -5.01 10.16 -10.89
C MET A 236 -5.74 11.36 -11.51
N HIS A 237 -6.51 11.11 -12.57
CA HIS A 237 -7.29 12.14 -13.24
C HIS A 237 -8.26 12.83 -12.27
N GLY A 238 -8.36 14.17 -12.32
CA GLY A 238 -9.09 14.95 -11.30
C GLY A 238 -10.54 14.50 -11.05
N PRO A 239 -11.37 14.32 -12.09
CA PRO A 239 -12.71 13.74 -11.99
C PRO A 239 -12.77 12.29 -11.46
N LEU A 240 -11.76 11.46 -11.72
CA LEU A 240 -11.68 10.12 -11.12
C LEU A 240 -11.47 10.24 -9.61
N ASN A 241 -10.44 10.99 -9.20
CA ASN A 241 -10.08 11.19 -7.79
C ASN A 241 -11.22 11.80 -6.96
N SER A 242 -11.73 12.97 -7.40
CA SER A 242 -12.76 13.72 -6.68
C SER A 242 -14.18 13.12 -6.77
N GLY A 243 -14.42 12.27 -7.78
CA GLY A 243 -15.71 11.64 -8.05
C GLY A 243 -15.73 10.15 -7.73
N ALA A 244 -15.45 9.30 -8.72
CA ALA A 244 -15.67 7.86 -8.62
C ALA A 244 -14.79 7.17 -7.55
N TRP A 245 -13.53 7.60 -7.41
CA TRP A 245 -12.62 7.10 -6.38
C TRP A 245 -13.12 7.48 -4.97
N ARG A 246 -13.34 8.77 -4.70
CA ARG A 246 -13.94 9.26 -3.44
C ARG A 246 -15.26 8.56 -3.08
N ASN A 247 -16.12 8.31 -4.06
CA ASN A 247 -17.38 7.56 -3.85
C ASN A 247 -17.11 6.10 -3.43
N ASN A 248 -16.06 5.48 -3.94
CA ASN A 248 -15.63 4.15 -3.54
C ASN A 248 -15.03 4.16 -2.11
N GLU A 249 -14.18 5.12 -1.76
CA GLU A 249 -13.66 5.31 -0.40
C GLU A 249 -14.80 5.41 0.64
N MET A 250 -15.82 6.24 0.34
CA MET A 250 -17.01 6.38 1.19
C MET A 250 -17.80 5.07 1.29
N ARG A 251 -17.96 4.33 0.18
CA ARG A 251 -18.63 3.02 0.15
C ARG A 251 -17.91 1.99 1.00
N VAL A 252 -16.58 1.92 0.91
CA VAL A 252 -15.75 0.99 1.69
C VAL A 252 -15.85 1.30 3.19
N ARG A 253 -15.76 2.58 3.60
CA ARG A 253 -15.97 3.01 4.99
C ARG A 253 -17.37 2.67 5.52
N ASN A 254 -18.42 2.87 4.73
CA ASN A 254 -19.80 2.49 5.11
C ASN A 254 -19.96 0.99 5.36
N ILE A 255 -19.18 0.15 4.66
CA ILE A 255 -19.18 -1.31 4.85
C ILE A 255 -18.30 -1.70 6.04
N ALA A 256 -17.17 -1.02 6.24
CA ALA A 256 -16.29 -1.19 7.40
C ALA A 256 -16.99 -0.91 8.73
N ALA A 257 -17.98 0.00 8.76
CA ALA A 257 -18.81 0.24 9.95
C ALA A 257 -19.59 -1.00 10.44
N GLY A 258 -19.79 -2.00 9.56
CA GLY A 258 -20.35 -3.31 9.90
C GLY A 258 -19.29 -4.39 10.19
N CYS A 259 -18.01 -4.05 10.30
CA CYS A 259 -16.89 -4.97 10.46
C CYS A 259 -16.19 -4.81 11.82
N GLY A 260 -15.86 -5.91 12.49
CA GLY A 260 -14.98 -5.90 13.67
C GLY A 260 -13.52 -5.57 13.33
N LYS A 261 -13.08 -5.92 12.12
CA LYS A 261 -11.83 -5.48 11.49
C LYS A 261 -11.99 -5.54 9.97
N MET A 262 -11.47 -4.58 9.23
CA MET A 262 -11.43 -4.63 7.77
C MET A 262 -10.00 -4.41 7.26
N HIS A 263 -9.47 -5.39 6.54
CA HIS A 263 -8.26 -5.22 5.74
C HIS A 263 -8.65 -4.70 4.36
N VAL A 264 -7.89 -3.75 3.82
CA VAL A 264 -8.13 -3.15 2.51
C VAL A 264 -6.82 -3.17 1.72
N ILE A 265 -6.92 -3.49 0.43
CA ILE A 265 -5.85 -3.34 -0.56
C ILE A 265 -6.39 -2.48 -1.70
N THR A 266 -5.67 -1.42 -2.04
CA THR A 266 -5.98 -0.45 -3.10
C THR A 266 -4.79 -0.32 -4.04
N GLY A 267 -5.01 -0.26 -5.35
CA GLY A 267 -3.97 -0.12 -6.38
C GLY A 267 -4.55 0.30 -7.71
#